data_AF-A0A3A6N227-F1
#
_entry.id   AF-A0A3A6N227-F1
#
_cell.length_a   1.000
_cell.length_b   1.000
_cell.length_c   1.000
_cell.angle_alpha   90.00
_cell.angle_beta   90.00
_cell.angle_gamma   90.00
#
_symmetry.space_group_name_H-M   'P 1'
#
loop_
_entity.id
_entity.type
_entity.pdbx_description
1 polymer ?
#
loop_
_entity_poly.entity_id
_entity_poly.type
_entity_poly.pdbx_seq_one_letter_code
_entity_poly.pdbx_strand_id
1 'polypeptide(L)'
;MRAIILLGHGSRVAGAAWEMEGLADRLRELIGVSLVKVCFLSRLGPHLPETLEACVTEGATEIMVIPYFLHSGLHILVDIPEELQKLAAEYPRTRIVFGKHLGYDDVLAELLARRVDESLGFPDVREIKVPDRANYPVPPGQGEFVEVIPDK
;
A
#
# COMPACT_ATOMS: atom_id res chain seq x y z
N MET A 1 -11.21 13.83 -15.66
CA MET A 1 -11.25 13.80 -14.17
C MET A 1 -10.03 13.04 -13.66
N ARG A 2 -9.48 13.39 -12.49
CA ARG A 2 -8.35 12.68 -11.87
C ARG A 2 -8.85 11.73 -10.78
N ALA A 3 -8.32 10.51 -10.74
CA ALA A 3 -8.47 9.57 -9.65
C ALA A 3 -7.12 9.26 -8.99
N ILE A 4 -7.14 8.92 -7.70
CA ILE A 4 -5.99 8.40 -6.96
C ILE A 4 -6.31 6.97 -6.50
N ILE A 5 -5.36 6.07 -6.66
CA ILE A 5 -5.44 4.72 -6.11
C ILE A 5 -4.31 4.58 -5.08
N LEU A 6 -4.66 4.37 -3.82
CA LEU A 6 -3.72 3.97 -2.77
C LEU A 6 -3.55 2.45 -2.84
N LEU A 7 -2.35 2.00 -3.22
CA LEU A 7 -2.05 0.58 -3.39
C LEU A 7 -1.25 0.06 -2.19
N GLY A 8 -1.81 -0.89 -1.44
CA GLY A 8 -1.13 -1.56 -0.33
C GLY A 8 -0.72 -2.99 -0.68
N HIS A 9 0.08 -3.63 0.18
CA HIS A 9 0.43 -5.04 0.00
C HIS A 9 -0.76 -5.99 0.26
N GLY A 10 -1.65 -5.63 1.20
CA GLY A 10 -2.78 -6.43 1.65
C GLY A 10 -2.47 -7.22 2.93
N SER A 11 -3.49 -7.54 3.73
CA SER A 11 -3.37 -8.24 5.02
C SER A 11 -4.37 -9.40 5.13
N ARG A 12 -4.05 -10.39 5.97
CA ARG A 12 -4.99 -11.46 6.38
C ARG A 12 -5.75 -11.09 7.65
N VAL A 13 -5.35 -10.02 8.32
CA VAL A 13 -5.96 -9.54 9.56
C VAL A 13 -7.21 -8.73 9.21
N ALA A 14 -8.35 -9.12 9.78
CA ALA A 14 -9.59 -8.36 9.65
C ALA A 14 -9.39 -6.93 10.19
N GLY A 15 -9.88 -5.94 9.44
CA GLY A 15 -9.77 -4.52 9.81
C GLY A 15 -8.56 -3.78 9.25
N ALA A 16 -7.54 -4.47 8.74
CA ALA A 16 -6.38 -3.79 8.11
C ALA A 16 -6.77 -2.92 6.90
N ALA A 17 -7.83 -3.30 6.18
CA ALA A 17 -8.38 -2.48 5.10
C ALA A 17 -9.00 -1.17 5.62
N TRP A 18 -9.60 -1.16 6.82
CA TRP A 18 -10.27 0.01 7.37
C TRP A 18 -9.29 1.14 7.70
N GLU A 19 -8.09 0.81 8.18
CA GLU A 19 -7.05 1.81 8.44
C GLU A 19 -6.63 2.53 7.15
N MET A 20 -6.49 1.78 6.07
CA MET A 20 -6.10 2.33 4.77
C MET A 20 -7.24 3.12 4.10
N GLU A 21 -8.50 2.71 4.30
CA GLU A 21 -9.66 3.50 3.89
C GLU A 21 -9.75 4.83 4.65
N GLY A 22 -9.46 4.83 5.96
CA GLY A 22 -9.38 6.06 6.75
C GLY A 22 -8.28 7.02 6.25
N LEU A 23 -7.15 6.48 5.79
CA LEU A 23 -6.11 7.27 5.11
C LEU A 23 -6.59 7.81 3.76
N ALA A 24 -7.34 7.01 2.99
CA ALA A 24 -7.92 7.47 1.73
C ALA A 24 -8.91 8.63 1.97
N ASP A 25 -9.77 8.53 2.99
CA ASP A 25 -10.69 9.59 3.39
C ASP A 25 -9.94 10.88 3.73
N ARG A 26 -8.91 10.77 4.58
CA ARG A 26 -8.12 11.93 4.94
C ARG A 26 -7.37 12.51 3.74
N LEU A 27 -6.90 11.67 2.84
CA LEU A 27 -6.22 12.11 1.63
C LEU A 27 -7.17 12.89 0.71
N ARG A 28 -8.42 12.42 0.52
CA ARG A 28 -9.46 13.11 -0.27
C ARG A 28 -9.59 14.58 0.18
N GLU A 29 -9.65 14.80 1.49
CA GLU A 29 -9.75 16.14 2.09
C GLU A 29 -8.50 16.98 1.86
N LEU A 30 -7.31 16.40 2.03
CA LEU A 30 -6.04 17.13 1.94
C LEU A 30 -5.70 17.60 0.53
N ILE A 31 -6.01 16.81 -0.49
CA ILE A 31 -5.63 17.12 -1.89
C ILE A 31 -6.79 17.64 -2.74
N GLY A 32 -8.02 17.66 -2.20
CA GLY A 32 -9.22 18.12 -2.92
C GLY A 32 -9.62 17.24 -4.10
N VAL A 33 -9.28 15.96 -4.08
CA VAL A 33 -9.68 14.98 -5.11
C VAL A 33 -10.73 14.04 -4.51
N SER A 34 -11.93 14.02 -5.10
CA SER A 34 -13.05 13.21 -4.60
C SER A 34 -12.86 11.70 -4.86
N LEU A 35 -12.28 11.35 -6.01
CA LEU A 35 -12.10 9.95 -6.41
C LEU A 35 -10.74 9.42 -5.94
N VAL A 36 -10.67 9.05 -4.67
CA VAL A 36 -9.59 8.23 -4.11
C VAL A 36 -10.15 6.82 -3.89
N LYS A 37 -9.39 5.76 -4.19
CA LYS A 37 -9.75 4.38 -3.89
C LYS A 37 -8.57 3.64 -3.26
N VAL A 38 -8.84 2.58 -2.51
CA VAL A 38 -7.81 1.68 -1.97
C VAL A 38 -7.85 0.37 -2.76
N CYS A 39 -6.67 -0.22 -2.99
CA CYS A 39 -6.57 -1.59 -3.47
C CYS A 39 -5.32 -2.28 -2.96
N PHE A 40 -5.24 -3.60 -3.17
CA PHE A 40 -4.17 -4.43 -2.62
C PHE A 40 -3.53 -5.33 -3.67
N LEU A 41 -2.20 -5.47 -3.59
CA LEU A 41 -1.43 -6.39 -4.44
C LEU A 41 -1.80 -7.86 -4.25
N SER A 42 -2.13 -8.24 -3.01
CA SER A 42 -2.37 -9.64 -2.66
C SER A 42 -3.49 -9.75 -1.63
N ARG A 43 -4.03 -10.97 -1.50
CA ARG A 43 -5.00 -11.38 -0.45
C ARG A 43 -6.41 -10.86 -0.72
N LEU A 44 -7.11 -10.36 0.30
CA LEU A 44 -8.49 -9.89 0.18
C LEU A 44 -8.49 -8.57 -0.63
N GLY A 45 -9.20 -8.58 -1.76
CA GLY A 45 -9.34 -7.43 -2.66
C GLY A 45 -10.06 -6.22 -2.02
N PRO A 46 -10.29 -5.16 -2.79
CA PRO A 46 -10.20 -5.11 -4.25
C PRO A 46 -8.75 -5.06 -4.77
N HIS A 47 -8.53 -5.59 -5.98
CA HIS A 47 -7.21 -5.62 -6.64
C HIS A 47 -7.01 -4.44 -7.61
N LEU A 48 -5.76 -4.25 -8.04
CA LEU A 48 -5.38 -3.15 -8.90
C LEU A 48 -6.18 -3.09 -10.23
N PRO A 49 -6.36 -4.19 -10.99
CA PRO A 49 -7.17 -4.17 -12.21
C PRO A 49 -8.61 -3.72 -11.98
N GLU A 50 -9.29 -4.33 -10.99
CA GLU A 50 -10.68 -4.05 -10.65
C GLU A 50 -10.88 -2.59 -10.21
N THR A 51 -9.94 -2.08 -9.41
CA THR A 51 -10.00 -0.71 -8.88
C THR A 51 -9.75 0.32 -9.97
N LEU A 52 -8.85 0.01 -10.91
CA LEU A 52 -8.57 0.86 -12.05
C LEU A 52 -9.77 0.93 -13.00
N GLU A 53 -10.37 -0.22 -13.32
CA GLU A 53 -11.60 -0.29 -14.12
C GLU A 53 -12.74 0.52 -13.49
N ALA A 54 -12.93 0.42 -12.17
CA ALA A 54 -13.92 1.21 -11.45
C ALA A 54 -13.67 2.73 -11.61
N CYS A 55 -12.42 3.18 -11.44
CA CYS A 55 -12.05 4.58 -11.67
C CYS A 55 -12.34 5.04 -13.11
N VAL A 56 -12.03 4.21 -14.11
CA VAL A 56 -12.33 4.51 -15.53
C VAL A 56 -13.84 4.62 -15.75
N THR A 57 -14.61 3.68 -15.21
CA THR A 57 -16.08 3.66 -15.31
C THR A 57 -16.72 4.89 -14.69
N GLU A 58 -16.13 5.40 -13.60
CA GLU A 58 -16.54 6.66 -12.97
C GLU A 58 -16.09 7.92 -13.74
N GLY A 59 -15.38 7.78 -14.85
CA GLY A 59 -15.01 8.87 -15.76
C GLY A 59 -13.61 9.44 -15.54
N ALA A 60 -12.74 8.73 -14.81
CA ALA A 60 -11.34 9.13 -14.68
C ALA A 60 -10.62 9.07 -16.03
N THR A 61 -9.99 10.16 -16.41
CA THR A 61 -9.12 10.28 -17.60
C THR A 61 -7.64 10.32 -17.23
N GLU A 62 -7.35 10.49 -15.94
CA GLU A 62 -6.03 10.38 -15.34
C GLU A 62 -6.15 9.62 -14.01
N ILE A 63 -5.34 8.57 -13.82
CA ILE A 63 -5.31 7.75 -12.61
C ILE A 63 -3.88 7.72 -12.08
N MET A 64 -3.68 8.17 -10.84
CA MET A 64 -2.39 8.10 -10.17
C MET A 64 -2.41 6.98 -9.14
N VAL A 65 -1.53 6.00 -9.32
CA VAL A 65 -1.39 4.87 -8.40
C VAL A 65 -0.23 5.18 -7.46
N ILE A 66 -0.54 5.39 -6.18
CA ILE A 66 0.42 5.76 -5.14
C ILE A 66 0.67 4.53 -4.24
N PRO A 67 1.89 3.96 -4.25
CA PRO A 67 2.20 2.82 -3.41
C PRO A 67 2.32 3.21 -1.94
N TYR A 68 1.48 2.61 -1.10
CA TYR A 68 1.59 2.71 0.35
C TYR A 68 2.64 1.73 0.89
N PHE A 69 3.90 1.95 0.51
CA PHE A 69 5.06 1.14 0.86
C PHE A 69 6.18 2.04 1.39
N LEU A 70 6.82 1.63 2.51
CA LEU A 70 7.92 2.40 3.11
C LEU A 70 9.26 2.21 2.40
N HIS A 71 9.45 1.07 1.74
CA HIS A 71 10.74 0.72 1.13
C HIS A 71 10.55 0.31 -0.33
N SER A 72 11.58 0.55 -1.13
CA SER A 72 11.68 -0.01 -2.46
C SER A 72 12.02 -1.49 -2.38
N GLY A 73 11.44 -2.28 -3.26
CA GLY A 73 11.64 -3.73 -3.35
C GLY A 73 11.06 -4.25 -4.66
N LEU A 74 11.02 -5.57 -4.82
CA LEU A 74 10.56 -6.22 -6.07
C LEU A 74 9.22 -5.66 -6.57
N HIS A 75 8.23 -5.51 -5.68
CA HIS A 75 6.92 -4.97 -6.05
C HIS A 75 6.98 -3.56 -6.65
N ILE A 76 7.80 -2.67 -6.07
CA ILE A 76 7.93 -1.28 -6.52
C ILE A 76 8.73 -1.21 -7.83
N LEU A 77 9.73 -2.07 -7.98
CA LEU A 77 10.68 -2.05 -9.10
C LEU A 77 10.16 -2.78 -10.34
N VAL A 78 9.39 -3.86 -10.16
CA VAL A 78 9.03 -4.79 -11.23
C VAL A 78 7.52 -5.04 -11.26
N ASP A 79 6.97 -5.65 -10.22
CA ASP A 79 5.62 -6.24 -10.31
C ASP A 79 4.52 -5.20 -10.56
N ILE A 80 4.52 -4.08 -9.83
CA ILE A 80 3.51 -3.02 -10.01
C ILE A 80 3.68 -2.31 -11.37
N PRO A 81 4.89 -1.84 -11.75
CA PRO A 81 5.10 -1.27 -13.08
C PRO A 81 4.64 -2.16 -14.22
N GLU A 82 4.96 -3.46 -14.19
CA GLU A 82 4.56 -4.40 -15.24
C GLU A 82 3.03 -4.52 -15.34
N GLU A 83 2.33 -4.62 -14.20
CA GLU A 83 0.87 -4.69 -14.19
C GLU A 83 0.22 -3.40 -14.69
N LEU A 84 0.76 -2.24 -14.29
CA LEU A 84 0.27 -0.94 -14.76
C LEU A 84 0.49 -0.73 -16.27
N GLN A 85 1.57 -1.27 -16.84
CA GLN A 85 1.82 -1.21 -18.29
C GLN A 85 0.78 -2.02 -19.07
N LYS A 86 0.38 -3.20 -18.59
CA LYS A 86 -0.70 -4.00 -19.19
C LYS A 86 -2.02 -3.24 -19.15
N LEU A 87 -2.39 -2.72 -17.98
CA LEU A 87 -3.62 -1.92 -17.80
C LEU A 87 -3.62 -0.66 -18.68
N ALA A 88 -2.47 0.01 -18.85
CA ALA A 88 -2.36 1.15 -19.75
C ALA A 88 -2.61 0.80 -21.22
N ALA A 89 -2.25 -0.42 -21.65
CA ALA A 89 -2.57 -0.90 -22.99
C ALA A 89 -4.08 -1.18 -23.16
N GLU A 90 -4.76 -1.63 -22.10
CA GLU A 90 -6.20 -1.89 -22.09
C GLU A 90 -7.04 -0.60 -22.07
N TYR A 91 -6.54 0.47 -21.44
CA TYR A 91 -7.23 1.76 -21.29
C TYR A 91 -6.50 2.91 -22.00
N PRO A 92 -6.40 2.93 -23.34
CA PRO A 92 -5.53 3.87 -24.08
C PRO A 92 -5.96 5.34 -24.00
N ARG A 93 -7.19 5.61 -23.54
CA ARG A 93 -7.71 6.98 -23.34
C ARG A 93 -7.50 7.51 -21.92
N THR A 94 -6.95 6.70 -21.03
CA THR A 94 -6.73 7.04 -19.62
C THR A 94 -5.24 7.12 -19.35
N ARG A 95 -4.77 8.27 -18.88
CA ARG A 95 -3.38 8.43 -18.45
C ARG A 95 -3.19 7.75 -17.10
N ILE A 96 -2.36 6.71 -17.05
CA ILE A 96 -2.01 6.03 -15.79
C ILE A 96 -0.61 6.47 -15.37
N VAL A 97 -0.49 6.93 -14.13
CA VAL A 97 0.77 7.41 -13.55
C VAL A 97 1.12 6.55 -12.35
N PHE A 98 2.31 5.95 -12.37
CA PHE A 98 2.89 5.30 -11.21
C PHE A 98 3.61 6.32 -10.34
N GLY A 99 3.08 6.59 -9.16
CA GLY A 99 3.64 7.55 -8.21
C GLY A 99 4.81 6.97 -7.41
N LYS A 100 5.47 7.84 -6.64
CA LYS A 100 6.48 7.40 -5.68
C LYS A 100 5.82 6.68 -4.50
N HIS A 101 6.47 5.64 -4.02
CA HIS A 101 6.18 5.06 -2.72
C HIS A 101 6.56 6.05 -1.60
N LEU A 102 6.14 5.78 -0.36
CA LEU A 102 6.37 6.70 0.77
C LEU A 102 7.86 6.96 1.01
N GLY A 103 8.68 5.90 0.97
CA GLY A 103 10.14 6.02 1.01
C GLY A 103 10.67 6.75 2.25
N TYR A 104 11.83 7.37 2.10
CA TYR A 104 12.37 8.31 3.08
C TYR A 104 11.69 9.67 2.94
N ASP A 105 11.21 10.21 4.06
CA ASP A 105 10.67 11.56 4.18
C ASP A 105 10.87 12.05 5.63
N ASP A 106 11.17 13.33 5.84
CA ASP A 106 11.39 13.88 7.18
C ASP A 106 10.12 13.76 8.05
N VAL A 107 8.92 13.81 7.45
CA VAL A 107 7.64 13.60 8.15
C VAL A 107 7.55 12.17 8.72
N LEU A 108 8.13 11.18 8.03
CA LEU A 108 8.21 9.82 8.55
C LEU A 108 9.23 9.71 9.69
N ALA A 109 10.35 10.43 9.63
CA ALA A 109 11.29 10.50 10.74
C ALA A 109 10.64 11.13 11.99
N GLU A 110 9.85 12.19 11.83
CA GLU A 110 9.07 12.79 12.92
C GLU A 110 8.03 11.82 13.50
N LEU A 111 7.33 11.08 12.64
CA LEU A 111 6.39 10.05 13.09
C LEU A 111 7.12 8.95 13.87
N LEU A 112 8.29 8.51 13.44
CA LEU A 112 9.08 7.51 14.14
C LEU A 112 9.55 8.01 15.51
N ALA A 113 9.99 9.27 15.62
CA ALA A 113 10.33 9.88 16.90
C ALA A 113 9.14 9.83 17.88
N ARG A 114 7.93 10.15 17.40
CA ARG A 114 6.71 10.01 18.22
C ARG A 114 6.46 8.58 18.66
N ARG A 115 6.68 7.59 17.80
CA ARG A 115 6.52 6.16 18.17
C ARG A 115 7.55 5.71 19.22
N VAL A 116 8.76 6.26 19.18
CA VAL A 116 9.77 6.00 20.22
C VAL A 116 9.30 6.56 21.56
N ASP A 117 8.83 7.80 21.60
CA ASP A 117 8.32 8.43 22.82
C ASP A 117 7.11 7.69 23.39
N GLU A 118 6.14 7.33 22.53
CA GLU A 118 4.97 6.53 22.90
C GLU A 118 5.38 5.17 23.51
N SER A 119 6.47 4.58 23.03
CA SER A 119 6.95 3.27 23.48
C SER A 119 7.61 3.29 24.87
N LEU A 120 7.98 4.46 25.41
CA LEU A 120 8.58 4.57 26.75
C LEU A 120 7.66 4.10 27.87
N GLY A 121 6.34 4.12 27.64
CA GLY A 121 5.34 3.63 28.59
C GLY A 121 4.91 2.17 28.36
N PHE A 122 5.49 1.46 27.38
CA PHE A 122 5.05 0.11 27.04
C PHE A 122 5.72 -0.95 27.93
N PRO A 123 5.03 -2.08 28.18
CA PRO A 123 5.60 -3.15 29.00
C PRO A 123 6.75 -3.86 28.28
N ASP A 124 7.55 -4.61 29.05
CA ASP A 124 8.55 -5.50 28.49
C ASP A 124 7.88 -6.53 27.55
N VAL A 125 8.55 -6.88 26.44
CA VAL A 125 8.00 -7.83 25.45
C VAL A 125 7.60 -9.17 26.06
N ARG A 126 8.23 -9.60 27.17
CA ARG A 126 7.91 -10.83 27.91
C ARG A 126 6.53 -10.78 28.56
N GLU A 127 5.98 -9.58 28.77
CA GLU A 127 4.65 -9.36 29.35
C GLU A 127 3.56 -9.21 28.28
N ILE A 128 3.93 -9.07 27.01
CA ILE A 128 2.98 -8.95 25.90
C ILE A 128 2.33 -10.30 25.61
N LYS A 129 0.99 -10.34 25.67
CA LYS A 129 0.22 -11.52 25.28
C LYS A 129 0.21 -11.68 23.76
N VAL A 130 1.00 -12.61 23.26
CA VAL A 130 1.01 -12.98 21.84
C VAL A 130 -0.22 -13.86 21.54
N PRO A 131 -1.02 -13.55 20.49
CA PRO A 131 -2.09 -14.43 20.03
C PRO A 131 -1.57 -15.81 19.60
N ASP A 132 -2.43 -16.83 19.64
CA ASP A 132 -2.06 -18.17 19.15
C ASP A 132 -1.64 -18.11 17.67
N ARG A 133 -0.43 -18.60 17.37
CA ARG A 133 0.16 -18.61 16.04
C ARG A 133 -0.67 -19.42 15.04
N ALA A 134 -1.42 -20.42 15.49
CA ALA A 134 -2.31 -21.21 14.63
C ALA A 134 -3.38 -20.33 13.93
N ASN A 135 -3.77 -19.20 14.54
CA ASN A 135 -4.71 -18.24 13.95
C ASN A 135 -4.09 -17.37 12.85
N TYR A 136 -2.75 -17.35 12.75
CA TYR A 136 -2.00 -16.52 11.81
C TYR A 136 -0.94 -17.36 11.09
N PRO A 137 -1.37 -18.32 10.23
CA PRO A 137 -0.45 -19.22 9.54
C PRO A 137 0.45 -18.45 8.57
N VAL A 138 1.72 -18.82 8.57
CA VAL A 138 2.74 -18.23 7.69
C VAL A 138 2.64 -18.88 6.31
N PRO A 139 2.47 -18.10 5.24
CA PRO A 139 2.59 -18.59 3.88
C PRO A 139 3.96 -19.25 3.63
N PRO A 140 4.04 -20.26 2.74
CA PRO A 140 5.33 -20.82 2.30
C PRO A 140 6.28 -19.71 1.83
N GLY A 141 7.55 -19.79 2.21
CA GLY A 141 8.57 -18.79 1.87
C GLY A 141 8.57 -17.53 2.74
N GLN A 142 7.50 -17.24 3.49
CA GLN A 142 7.46 -16.03 4.32
C GLN A 142 8.31 -16.20 5.59
N GLY A 143 9.31 -15.34 5.76
CA GLY A 143 10.25 -15.40 6.89
C GLY A 143 11.55 -16.16 6.58
N GLU A 144 11.72 -16.65 5.35
CA GLU A 144 13.01 -17.14 4.89
C GLU A 144 13.98 -15.96 4.72
N PHE A 145 15.19 -16.12 5.24
CA PHE A 145 16.27 -15.16 5.06
C PHE A 145 16.95 -15.45 3.74
N VAL A 146 16.83 -14.51 2.81
CA VAL A 146 17.50 -14.56 1.51
C VAL A 146 18.71 -13.63 1.51
N GLU A 147 19.77 -14.00 0.81
CA GLU A 147 20.91 -13.11 0.62
C GLU A 147 20.47 -11.84 -0.11
N VAL A 148 20.93 -10.70 0.40
CA VAL A 148 20.72 -9.42 -0.28
C VAL A 148 21.57 -9.43 -1.53
N ILE A 149 20.92 -9.28 -2.69
CA ILE A 149 21.63 -9.01 -3.94
C ILE A 149 22.19 -7.60 -3.83
N PRO A 150 23.53 -7.40 -3.82
CA PRO A 150 24.11 -6.08 -3.69
C PRO A 150 23.68 -5.19 -4.86
N ASP A 151 23.46 -3.90 -4.58
CA ASP A 151 23.30 -2.91 -5.63
C ASP A 151 24.56 -2.92 -6.52
N LYS A 152 24.36 -3.03 -7.84
CA LYS A 152 25.45 -2.97 -8.83
C LYS A 152 25.97 -1.55 -9.00
#